data_AF-A0A0D3EAQ2-F1
#
_entry.id   AF-A0A0D3EAQ2-F1
#
_cell.length_a   1.000
_cell.length_b   1.000
_cell.length_c   1.000
_cell.angle_alpha   90.00
_cell.angle_beta   90.00
_cell.angle_gamma   90.00
#
_symmetry.space_group_name_H-M   'P 1'
#
loop_
_entity.id
_entity.type
_entity.pdbx_description
1 polymer ?
#
loop_
_entity_poly.entity_id
_entity_poly.type
_entity_poly.pdbx_seq_one_letter_code
_entity_poly.pdbx_strand_id
1 'polypeptide(L)'
;PQTGVRHSIFESLCLGRSSQSIAFGFLRLWDSLNFKKDIEFVGITVLFLDEKVNSVIHGFTPVGLTNHYMLFLKAGSIVKVDHFEVVRCSSMYKITDHPFLIRFISLTIIDEVITDCSTISKALTSPKKQLESLSVSSLI
;
A
#
# COMPACT_ATOMS: atom_id res chain seq x y z
N PRO A 1 -29.26 9.86 -0.31
CA PRO A 1 -28.33 9.74 -1.46
C PRO A 1 -26.91 9.47 -0.96
N GLN A 2 -26.46 8.22 -1.05
CA GLN A 2 -25.04 7.88 -0.83
C GLN A 2 -24.25 8.52 -1.98
N THR A 3 -23.51 9.58 -1.70
CA THR A 3 -22.45 10.05 -2.57
C THR A 3 -21.33 9.02 -2.49
N GLY A 4 -21.46 7.93 -3.24
CA GLY A 4 -20.41 6.93 -3.38
C GLY A 4 -19.19 7.60 -3.98
N VAL A 5 -18.21 7.90 -3.13
CA VAL A 5 -16.91 8.40 -3.58
C VAL A 5 -16.33 7.30 -4.46
N ARG A 6 -16.27 7.56 -5.78
CA ARG A 6 -15.62 6.65 -6.73
C ARG A 6 -14.15 6.57 -6.33
N HIS A 7 -13.75 5.45 -5.74
CA HIS A 7 -12.35 5.12 -5.55
C HIS A 7 -11.86 4.35 -6.78
N SER A 8 -10.59 4.53 -7.09
CA SER A 8 -9.92 3.87 -8.20
C SER A 8 -9.28 2.56 -7.73
N ILE A 9 -9.11 1.61 -8.66
CA ILE A 9 -8.40 0.34 -8.42
C ILE A 9 -6.95 0.46 -8.88
N PHE A 10 -6.09 -0.48 -8.48
CA PHE A 10 -4.66 -0.40 -8.81
C PHE A 10 -4.39 -0.40 -10.33
N GLU A 11 -5.22 -1.10 -11.10
CA GLU A 11 -5.10 -1.17 -12.56
C GLU A 11 -5.30 0.18 -13.27
N SER A 12 -6.02 1.12 -12.66
CA SER A 12 -6.23 2.46 -13.23
C SER A 12 -5.19 3.49 -12.80
N LEU A 13 -4.18 3.09 -12.02
CA LEU A 13 -3.13 4.00 -11.57
C LEU A 13 -2.26 4.45 -12.75
N CYS A 14 -1.97 5.74 -12.78
CA CYS A 14 -1.08 6.37 -13.76
C CYS A 14 0.13 6.97 -13.04
N LEU A 15 1.28 6.98 -13.72
CA LEU A 15 2.54 7.51 -13.17
C LEU A 15 2.42 9.00 -12.77
N GLY A 16 3.11 9.36 -11.70
CA GLY A 16 3.18 10.73 -11.19
C GLY A 16 2.30 10.97 -9.97
N ARG A 17 2.05 12.25 -9.66
CA ARG A 17 1.20 12.63 -8.53
C ARG A 17 -0.25 12.36 -8.88
N SER A 18 -0.89 11.51 -8.08
CA SER A 18 -2.28 11.13 -8.26
C SER A 18 -3.21 12.12 -7.56
N SER A 19 -4.24 12.56 -8.27
CA SER A 19 -5.42 13.21 -7.70
C SER A 19 -6.56 12.21 -7.44
N GLN A 20 -6.34 10.92 -7.71
CA GLN A 20 -7.32 9.87 -7.49
C GLN A 20 -7.35 9.48 -6.01
N SER A 21 -8.55 9.19 -5.51
CA SER A 21 -8.75 8.46 -4.27
C SER A 21 -8.64 6.95 -4.53
N ILE A 22 -7.96 6.21 -3.66
CA ILE A 22 -7.97 4.74 -3.67
C ILE A 22 -8.34 4.20 -2.30
N ALA A 23 -9.09 3.11 -2.26
CA ALA A 23 -9.34 2.36 -1.02
C ALA A 23 -8.57 1.04 -1.09
N PHE A 24 -7.85 0.71 -0.03
CA PHE A 24 -7.09 -0.54 0.03
C PHE A 24 -6.97 -1.06 1.46
N GLY A 25 -6.73 -2.37 1.54
CA GLY A 25 -6.40 -3.07 2.77
C GLY A 25 -4.89 -3.17 2.99
N PHE A 26 -4.43 -2.91 4.20
CA PHE A 26 -3.05 -3.17 4.62
C PHE A 26 -2.85 -4.67 4.84
N LEU A 27 -2.13 -5.33 3.93
CA LEU A 27 -1.86 -6.76 4.06
C LEU A 27 -0.68 -7.01 5.01
N ARG A 28 0.43 -6.29 4.84
CA ARG A 28 1.66 -6.47 5.61
C ARG A 28 2.55 -5.23 5.56
N LEU A 29 3.34 -5.03 6.60
CA LEU A 29 4.31 -3.93 6.72
C LEU A 29 5.66 -4.47 7.17
N TRP A 30 6.74 -3.84 6.71
CA TRP A 30 8.10 -4.12 7.17
C TRP A 30 9.02 -2.91 7.01
N ASP A 31 10.07 -2.89 7.80
CA ASP A 31 11.12 -1.89 7.71
C ASP A 31 11.92 -2.08 6.43
N SER A 32 12.16 -0.98 5.72
CA SER A 32 13.01 -0.94 4.55
C SER A 32 14.36 -0.40 4.94
N LEU A 33 15.40 -1.17 4.64
CA LEU A 33 16.76 -0.90 5.05
C LEU A 33 17.64 -0.72 3.81
N ASN A 34 18.53 0.27 3.85
CA ASN A 34 19.56 0.45 2.84
C ASN A 34 20.83 -0.30 3.23
N PHE A 35 20.95 -1.55 2.78
CA PHE A 35 22.10 -2.40 3.07
C PHE A 35 23.45 -1.84 2.60
N LYS A 36 23.46 -0.94 1.61
CA LYS A 36 24.70 -0.30 1.12
C LYS A 36 25.20 0.82 2.03
N LYS A 37 24.34 1.32 2.92
CA LYS A 37 24.62 2.45 3.79
C LYS A 37 24.35 2.03 5.24
N ASP A 38 25.16 1.09 5.72
CA ASP A 38 25.15 0.61 7.11
C ASP A 38 23.77 0.15 7.62
N ILE A 39 22.96 -0.46 6.74
CA ILE A 39 21.61 -0.93 7.10
C ILE A 39 20.73 0.24 7.58
N GLU A 40 20.91 1.42 6.99
CA GLU A 40 20.15 2.63 7.33
C GLU A 40 18.64 2.39 7.11
N PHE A 41 17.83 2.71 8.11
CA PHE A 41 16.38 2.71 7.97
C PHE A 41 15.94 3.83 7.01
N VAL A 42 15.37 3.43 5.87
CA VAL A 42 14.95 4.38 4.82
C VAL A 42 13.44 4.59 4.77
N GLY A 43 12.66 3.76 5.46
CA GLY A 43 11.21 3.88 5.52
C GLY A 43 10.50 2.57 5.78
N ILE A 44 9.19 2.57 5.61
CA ILE A 44 8.34 1.40 5.75
C ILE A 44 7.83 1.00 4.37
N THR A 45 8.03 -0.27 4.02
CA THR A 45 7.36 -0.86 2.85
C THR A 45 6.08 -1.54 3.30
N VAL A 46 5.06 -1.43 2.46
CA VAL A 46 3.72 -1.91 2.74
C VAL A 46 3.19 -2.71 1.56
N LEU A 47 2.48 -3.80 1.82
CA LEU A 47 1.66 -4.49 0.83
C LEU A 47 0.21 -4.07 0.97
N PHE A 48 -0.38 -3.64 -0.15
CA PHE A 48 -1.77 -3.26 -0.25
C PHE A 48 -2.53 -4.24 -1.14
N LEU A 49 -3.81 -4.44 -0.84
CA LEU A 49 -4.76 -5.11 -1.73
C LEU A 49 -5.97 -4.20 -1.96
N ASP A 50 -6.48 -4.16 -3.19
CA ASP A 50 -7.73 -3.48 -3.52
C ASP A 50 -8.87 -4.50 -3.61
N GLU A 51 -10.03 -4.08 -4.13
CA GLU A 51 -11.20 -4.94 -4.30
C GLU A 51 -11.06 -5.98 -5.43
N LYS A 52 -10.07 -5.85 -6.32
CA LYS A 52 -9.88 -6.78 -7.44
C LYS A 52 -9.16 -8.04 -6.95
N VAL A 53 -9.67 -9.19 -7.39
CA VAL A 53 -9.10 -10.49 -7.04
C VAL A 53 -7.62 -10.56 -7.45
N ASN A 54 -6.77 -10.92 -6.48
CA ASN A 54 -5.31 -11.05 -6.65
C ASN A 54 -4.56 -9.78 -7.06
N SER A 55 -5.17 -8.60 -6.92
CA SER A 55 -4.52 -7.33 -7.16
C SER A 55 -3.76 -6.89 -5.89
N VAL A 56 -2.44 -7.02 -5.94
CA VAL A 56 -1.55 -6.61 -4.84
C VAL A 56 -0.51 -5.66 -5.40
N ILE A 57 -0.36 -4.52 -4.74
CA ILE A 57 0.65 -3.52 -5.05
C ILE A 57 1.44 -3.24 -3.77
N HIS A 58 2.74 -3.03 -3.88
CA HIS A 58 3.51 -2.53 -2.75
C HIS A 58 3.54 -1.00 -2.77
N GLY A 59 3.74 -0.42 -1.60
CA GLY A 59 4.06 0.98 -1.48
C GLY A 59 5.09 1.26 -0.43
N PHE A 60 5.44 2.54 -0.33
CA PHE A 60 6.58 3.00 0.43
C PHE A 60 6.26 4.30 1.16
N THR A 61 6.52 4.31 2.46
CA THR A 61 6.52 5.50 3.30
C THR A 61 7.96 5.85 3.66
N PRO A 62 8.53 6.97 3.17
CA PRO A 62 9.91 7.34 3.47
C PRO A 62 10.09 7.67 4.95
N VAL A 63 11.29 7.45 5.50
CA VAL A 63 11.63 7.66 6.93
C VAL A 63 11.19 9.00 7.49
N GLY A 64 11.27 10.09 6.71
CA GLY A 64 10.80 11.42 7.15
C GLY A 64 9.29 11.54 7.38
N LEU A 65 8.51 10.55 6.92
CA LEU A 65 7.04 10.51 7.02
C LEU A 65 6.53 9.33 7.85
N THR A 66 7.39 8.40 8.29
CA THR A 66 6.94 7.18 8.99
C THR A 66 6.18 7.53 10.26
N ASN A 67 6.71 8.41 11.10
CA ASN A 67 6.04 8.85 12.34
C ASN A 67 4.69 9.52 12.09
N HIS A 68 4.54 10.23 10.97
CA HIS A 68 3.30 10.91 10.63
C HIS A 68 2.18 9.92 10.26
N TYR A 69 2.52 8.85 9.55
CA TYR A 69 1.54 7.86 9.10
C TYR A 69 1.45 6.63 9.99
N MET A 70 2.35 6.43 10.94
CA MET A 70 2.43 5.22 11.76
C MET A 70 1.10 4.88 12.47
N LEU A 71 0.33 5.89 12.85
CA LEU A 71 -1.00 5.72 13.47
C LEU A 71 -2.03 5.07 12.53
N PHE A 72 -1.87 5.20 11.22
CA PHE A 72 -2.76 4.65 10.18
C PHE A 72 -2.22 3.36 9.57
N LEU A 73 -0.91 3.10 9.68
CA LEU A 73 -0.20 1.98 9.08
C LEU A 73 -0.39 0.68 9.91
N LYS A 74 -1.61 0.15 9.97
CA LYS A 74 -1.92 -1.08 10.73
C LYS A 74 -2.34 -2.23 9.82
N ALA A 75 -1.65 -3.36 9.91
CA ALA A 75 -2.04 -4.58 9.18
C ALA A 75 -3.50 -4.97 9.50
N GLY A 76 -4.24 -5.35 8.45
CA GLY A 76 -5.66 -5.69 8.52
C GLY A 76 -6.63 -4.49 8.51
N SER A 77 -6.13 -3.25 8.58
CA SER A 77 -6.98 -2.07 8.41
C SER A 77 -7.28 -1.79 6.94
N ILE A 78 -8.42 -1.15 6.68
CA ILE A 78 -8.81 -0.66 5.36
C ILE A 78 -8.86 0.86 5.43
N VAL A 79 -8.13 1.50 4.52
CA VAL A 79 -8.06 2.96 4.46
C VAL A 79 -8.32 3.46 3.06
N LYS A 80 -8.71 4.73 2.99
CA LYS A 80 -8.75 5.53 1.79
C LYS A 80 -7.53 6.44 1.80
N VAL A 81 -6.87 6.56 0.66
CA VAL A 81 -5.73 7.46 0.49
C VAL A 81 -5.97 8.40 -0.68
N ASP A 82 -5.64 9.66 -0.44
CA ASP A 82 -5.65 10.75 -1.40
C ASP A 82 -4.25 11.37 -1.52
N HIS A 83 -3.96 12.02 -2.64
CA HIS A 83 -2.72 12.77 -2.88
C HIS A 83 -1.43 11.96 -2.64
N PHE A 84 -1.29 10.84 -3.34
CA PHE A 84 -0.10 10.00 -3.33
C PHE A 84 0.66 10.09 -4.66
N GLU A 85 1.87 9.53 -4.69
CA GLU A 85 2.67 9.43 -5.90
C GLU A 85 2.68 7.98 -6.41
N VAL A 86 2.53 7.79 -7.71
CA VAL A 86 2.68 6.49 -8.37
C VAL A 86 4.00 6.51 -9.11
N VAL A 87 4.92 5.62 -8.72
CA VAL A 87 6.22 5.51 -9.38
C VAL A 87 6.40 4.12 -9.97
N ARG A 88 7.28 4.02 -10.96
CA ARG A 88 7.60 2.75 -11.59
C ARG A 88 8.52 1.94 -10.69
N CYS A 89 8.22 0.66 -10.50
CA CYS A 89 9.10 -0.25 -9.79
C CYS A 89 10.42 -0.41 -10.58
N SER A 90 11.55 -0.35 -9.88
CA SER A 90 12.81 -0.84 -10.46
C SER A 90 12.84 -2.37 -10.36
N SER A 91 13.36 -3.04 -11.38
CA SER A 91 13.38 -4.51 -11.46
C SER A 91 14.11 -5.17 -10.28
N MET A 92 15.08 -4.47 -9.69
CA MET A 92 15.92 -4.96 -8.59
C MET A 92 15.18 -5.12 -7.26
N TYR A 93 14.04 -4.45 -7.08
CA TYR A 93 13.28 -4.42 -5.83
C TYR A 93 11.79 -4.68 -6.07
N LYS A 94 11.48 -5.52 -7.07
CA LYS A 94 10.09 -5.86 -7.44
C LYS A 94 9.52 -6.87 -6.45
N ILE A 95 8.71 -6.38 -5.51
CA ILE A 95 8.06 -7.16 -4.45
C ILE A 95 6.77 -7.85 -4.96
N THR A 96 6.06 -7.17 -5.86
CA THR A 96 4.76 -7.59 -6.40
C THR A 96 4.82 -7.54 -7.92
N ASP A 97 3.98 -8.33 -8.61
CA ASP A 97 3.96 -8.31 -10.07
C ASP A 97 3.50 -7.00 -10.70
N HIS A 98 2.81 -6.16 -9.91
CA HIS A 98 2.37 -4.84 -10.33
C HIS A 98 3.54 -3.95 -10.78
N PRO A 99 3.44 -3.27 -11.94
CA PRO A 99 4.55 -2.49 -12.52
C PRO A 99 4.83 -1.17 -11.78
N PHE A 100 3.90 -0.76 -10.92
CA PHE A 100 3.96 0.48 -10.15
C PHE A 100 4.00 0.20 -8.65
N LEU A 101 4.48 1.19 -7.89
CA LEU A 101 4.35 1.26 -6.44
C LEU A 101 3.72 2.60 -6.04
N ILE A 102 3.02 2.60 -4.92
CA ILE A 102 2.43 3.81 -4.32
C ILE A 102 3.42 4.38 -3.31
N ARG A 103 3.79 5.65 -3.46
CA ARG A 103 4.66 6.36 -2.54
C ARG A 103 3.88 7.42 -1.79
N PHE A 104 3.96 7.37 -0.46
CA PHE A 104 3.39 8.42 0.39
C PHE A 104 4.30 9.64 0.36
N ILE A 105 3.68 10.80 0.25
CA ILE A 105 4.32 12.12 0.22
C ILE A 105 3.74 12.97 1.34
N SER A 106 4.36 14.10 1.68
CA SER A 106 3.90 14.96 2.79
C SER A 106 2.46 15.48 2.65
N LEU A 107 1.89 15.42 1.45
CA LEU A 107 0.50 15.82 1.18
C LEU A 107 -0.49 14.65 1.19
N THR A 108 -0.01 13.42 1.37
CA THR A 108 -0.87 12.24 1.37
C THR A 108 -1.84 12.30 2.54
N ILE A 109 -3.12 12.15 2.26
CA ILE A 109 -4.20 12.15 3.25
C ILE A 109 -4.67 10.70 3.38
N ILE A 110 -4.82 10.22 4.62
CA ILE A 110 -5.27 8.87 4.93
C ILE A 110 -6.50 8.99 5.82
N ASP A 111 -7.60 8.39 5.38
CA ASP A 111 -8.84 8.29 6.11
C ASP A 111 -9.18 6.81 6.38
N GLU A 112 -9.55 6.47 7.61
CA GLU A 112 -10.05 5.13 7.91
C GLU A 112 -11.39 4.89 7.21
N VAL A 113 -11.54 3.76 6.54
CA VAL A 113 -12.78 3.41 5.84
C VAL A 113 -13.67 2.61 6.78
N ILE A 114 -14.74 3.26 7.24
CA ILE A 114 -15.69 2.67 8.20
C ILE A 114 -16.74 1.76 7.51
N THR A 115 -16.88 1.79 6.17
CA THR A 115 -18.05 1.17 5.50
C THR A 115 -17.73 0.46 4.17
N ASP A 116 -18.27 -0.75 4.03
CA ASP A 116 -18.57 -1.56 2.82
C ASP A 116 -17.48 -1.97 1.80
N CYS A 117 -16.23 -2.09 2.20
CA CYS A 117 -15.24 -2.84 1.41
C CYS A 117 -15.27 -4.35 1.74
N SER A 118 -16.44 -4.98 1.59
CA SER A 118 -16.63 -6.40 1.96
C SER A 118 -15.67 -7.34 1.21
N THR A 119 -15.29 -7.00 -0.02
CA THR A 119 -14.33 -7.76 -0.83
C THR A 119 -12.90 -7.65 -0.28
N ILE A 120 -12.45 -6.43 0.04
CA ILE A 120 -11.11 -6.18 0.62
C ILE A 120 -11.02 -6.86 1.99
N SER A 121 -12.06 -6.76 2.82
CA SER A 121 -12.11 -7.42 4.14
C SER A 121 -12.00 -8.95 4.04
N LYS A 122 -12.72 -9.57 3.09
CA LYS A 122 -12.60 -11.01 2.81
C LYS A 122 -11.20 -11.39 2.31
N ALA A 123 -10.58 -10.55 1.48
CA ALA A 123 -9.23 -10.79 0.98
C ALA A 123 -8.18 -10.68 2.10
N LEU A 124 -8.29 -9.70 2.99
CA LEU A 124 -7.40 -9.53 4.15
C LEU A 124 -7.44 -10.72 5.13
N THR A 125 -8.62 -11.33 5.29
CA THR A 125 -8.82 -12.48 6.18
C THR A 125 -8.52 -13.82 5.52
N SER A 126 -8.21 -13.84 4.22
CA SER A 126 -7.90 -15.08 3.49
C SER A 126 -6.55 -15.67 3.96
N PRO A 127 -6.53 -16.93 4.45
CA PRO A 127 -5.28 -17.58 4.87
C PRO A 127 -4.25 -17.66 3.74
N LYS A 128 -4.72 -17.85 2.50
CA LYS A 128 -3.87 -17.89 1.31
C LYS A 128 -3.15 -16.55 1.11
N LYS A 129 -3.87 -15.42 1.23
CA LYS A 129 -3.28 -14.08 1.08
C LYS A 129 -2.27 -13.78 2.19
N GLN A 130 -2.57 -14.19 3.41
CA GLN A 130 -1.64 -14.06 4.52
C GLN A 130 -0.36 -14.87 4.29
N LEU A 131 -0.47 -16.10 3.80
CA LEU A 131 0.68 -16.96 3.49
C LEU A 131 1.53 -16.41 2.33
N GLU A 132 0.89 -15.94 1.25
CA GLU A 132 1.59 -15.26 0.13
C GLU A 132 2.38 -14.05 0.63
N SER A 133 1.78 -13.25 1.53
CA SER A 133 2.46 -12.09 2.11
C SER A 133 3.67 -12.45 2.98
N LEU A 134 3.60 -13.58 3.72
CA LEU A 134 4.71 -14.11 4.51
C LEU A 134 5.89 -14.47 3.63
N SER A 135 5.63 -15.17 2.52
CA SER A 135 6.68 -15.55 1.57
C SER A 135 7.38 -14.32 1.02
N VAL A 136 6.63 -13.28 0.63
CA VAL A 136 7.20 -12.05 0.07
C VAL A 136 8.13 -11.33 1.05
N SER A 137 7.74 -11.22 2.33
CA SER A 137 8.59 -10.55 3.34
C SER A 137 9.90 -11.27 3.66
N SER A 138 9.97 -12.58 3.43
CA SER A 138 11.19 -13.36 3.73
C SER A 138 12.26 -13.26 2.63
N LEU A 139 11.95 -12.65 1.48
CA LEU A 139 12.87 -12.46 0.36
C LEU A 139 13.60 -11.10 0.37
N ILE A 140 13.31 -10.23 1.34
CA ILE A 140 13.76 -8.83 1.41
C ILE A 140 14.54 -8.63 2.70
#